data_AF-A0A661HN36-F1
#
_entry.id   AF-A0A661HN36-F1
#
_cell.length_a   1.000
_cell.length_b   1.000
_cell.length_c   1.000
_cell.angle_alpha   90.00
_cell.angle_beta   90.00
_cell.angle_gamma   90.00
#
_symmetry.space_group_name_H-M   'P 1'
#
loop_
_entity.id
_entity.type
_entity.pdbx_description
1 polymer ?
#
loop_
_entity_poly.entity_id
_entity_poly.type
_entity_poly.pdbx_seq_one_letter_code
_entity_poly.pdbx_strand_id
1 'polypeptide(L)'
;MTNADKLKNLLELEIIPDLEVAIDELFSAIDKAKSASKEQKEDLEEMREMRTECFAIVEELGRNELEEDEIEELLVELLDTKTQE
;
A
#
# COMPACT_ATOMS: atom_id res chain seq x y z
N MET A 1 17.43 13.23 -4.31
CA MET A 1 16.03 12.79 -4.18
C MET A 1 15.34 13.71 -3.21
N THR A 2 14.25 14.32 -3.65
CA THR A 2 13.30 15.05 -2.79
C THR A 2 12.56 14.06 -1.89
N ASN A 3 11.81 14.54 -0.90
CA ASN A 3 10.93 13.67 -0.12
C ASN A 3 9.83 13.07 -1.02
N ALA A 4 9.30 13.85 -1.97
CA ALA A 4 8.38 13.34 -3.00
C ALA A 4 8.96 12.13 -3.77
N ASP A 5 10.23 12.22 -4.22
CA ASP A 5 10.91 11.10 -4.90
C ASP A 5 11.07 9.88 -3.98
N LYS A 6 11.37 10.10 -2.70
CA LYS A 6 11.53 9.01 -1.72
C LYS A 6 10.21 8.31 -1.47
N LEU A 7 9.14 9.08 -1.26
CA LEU A 7 7.79 8.57 -1.00
C LEU A 7 7.31 7.75 -2.20
N LYS A 8 7.46 8.32 -3.40
CA LYS A 8 7.12 7.65 -4.64
C LYS A 8 7.87 6.33 -4.80
N ASN A 9 9.19 6.33 -4.59
CA ASN A 9 9.99 5.10 -4.70
C ASN A 9 9.61 4.07 -3.64
N LEU A 10 9.34 4.48 -2.40
CA LEU A 10 8.91 3.58 -1.33
C LEU A 10 7.58 2.89 -1.72
N LEU A 11 6.62 3.67 -2.20
CA LEU A 11 5.31 3.17 -2.62
C LEU A 11 5.42 2.24 -3.85
N GLU A 12 6.07 2.68 -4.92
CA GLU A 12 6.11 1.92 -6.19
C GLU A 12 7.02 0.70 -6.16
N LEU A 13 8.12 0.73 -5.39
CA LEU A 13 9.13 -0.34 -5.41
C LEU A 13 9.00 -1.33 -4.26
N GLU A 14 8.32 -0.95 -3.17
CA GLU A 14 8.25 -1.77 -1.96
C GLU A 14 6.79 -2.00 -1.54
N ILE A 15 6.07 -0.95 -1.10
CA ILE A 15 4.75 -1.09 -0.46
C ILE A 15 3.70 -1.69 -1.41
N ILE A 16 3.54 -1.13 -2.61
CA ILE A 16 2.54 -1.60 -3.58
C ILE A 16 2.87 -3.04 -4.02
N PRO A 17 4.11 -3.39 -4.42
CA PRO A 17 4.47 -4.77 -4.73
C PRO A 17 4.19 -5.75 -3.58
N ASP A 18 4.54 -5.38 -2.34
CA ASP A 18 4.33 -6.25 -1.18
C ASP A 18 2.83 -6.46 -0.91
N LEU A 19 2.02 -5.40 -1.02
CA LEU A 19 0.56 -5.50 -0.95
C LEU A 19 -0.01 -6.39 -2.06
N GLU A 20 0.46 -6.27 -3.29
CA GLU A 20 0.00 -7.11 -4.40
C GLU A 20 0.31 -8.60 -4.15
N VAL A 21 1.51 -8.91 -3.64
CA VAL A 21 1.88 -10.28 -3.24
C VAL A 21 0.95 -10.79 -2.14
N ALA A 22 0.73 -10.00 -1.07
CA ALA A 22 -0.14 -10.40 0.03
C ALA A 22 -1.59 -10.63 -0.43
N ILE A 23 -2.11 -9.76 -1.29
CA ILE A 23 -3.44 -9.89 -1.90
C ILE A 23 -3.54 -11.17 -2.72
N ASP A 24 -2.54 -11.45 -3.57
CA ASP A 24 -2.54 -12.64 -4.42
C ASP A 24 -2.41 -13.93 -3.60
N GLU A 25 -1.62 -13.93 -2.53
CA GLU A 25 -1.49 -15.06 -1.61
C GLU A 25 -2.80 -15.35 -0.88
N LEU A 26 -3.44 -14.31 -0.32
CA LEU A 26 -4.73 -14.43 0.36
C LEU A 26 -5.82 -14.88 -0.62
N PHE A 27 -5.86 -14.29 -1.81
CA PHE A 27 -6.80 -14.71 -2.86
C PHE A 27 -6.57 -16.16 -3.29
N SER A 28 -5.31 -16.59 -3.44
CA SER A 28 -4.96 -17.98 -3.75
C SER A 28 -5.39 -18.94 -2.63
N ALA A 29 -5.22 -18.55 -1.37
CA ALA A 29 -5.65 -19.35 -0.22
C ALA A 29 -7.18 -19.53 -0.22
N ILE A 30 -7.92 -18.45 -0.46
CA ILE A 30 -9.39 -18.46 -0.61
C ILE A 30 -9.82 -19.36 -1.78
N ASP A 31 -9.19 -19.21 -2.95
CA ASP A 31 -9.54 -20.01 -4.13
C ASP A 31 -9.25 -21.50 -3.91
N LYS A 32 -8.13 -21.85 -3.26
CA LYS A 32 -7.78 -23.24 -2.91
C LYS A 32 -8.77 -23.84 -1.92
N ALA A 33 -9.20 -23.07 -0.92
CA ALA A 33 -10.20 -23.49 0.05
C ALA A 33 -11.62 -23.59 -0.55
N LYS A 34 -11.84 -23.07 -1.77
CA LYS A 34 -13.14 -22.95 -2.45
C LYS A 34 -14.23 -22.31 -1.56
N SER A 35 -13.79 -21.54 -0.58
CA SER A 35 -14.59 -20.84 0.41
C SER A 35 -13.72 -19.77 1.07
N ALA A 36 -14.34 -18.72 1.56
CA ALA A 36 -13.68 -17.66 2.32
C ALA A 36 -14.47 -17.39 3.59
N SER A 37 -13.78 -17.31 4.73
CA SER A 37 -14.36 -16.80 5.96
C SER A 37 -14.73 -15.32 5.80
N LYS A 38 -15.52 -14.80 6.73
CA LYS A 38 -15.84 -13.37 6.78
C LYS A 38 -14.56 -12.54 6.95
N GLU A 39 -13.73 -12.93 7.90
CA GLU A 39 -12.42 -12.35 8.20
C GLU A 39 -11.53 -12.30 6.95
N GLN A 40 -11.34 -13.42 6.24
CA GLN A 40 -10.52 -13.44 5.01
C GLN A 40 -11.02 -12.52 3.91
N LYS A 41 -12.34 -12.28 3.83
CA LYS A 41 -12.91 -11.33 2.86
C LYS A 41 -12.69 -9.89 3.30
N GLU A 42 -12.84 -9.63 4.60
CA GLU A 42 -12.61 -8.32 5.20
C GLU A 42 -11.13 -7.94 5.05
N ASP A 43 -10.20 -8.84 5.40
CA ASP A 43 -8.76 -8.63 5.22
C ASP A 43 -8.40 -8.38 3.75
N LEU A 44 -8.99 -9.14 2.82
CA LEU A 44 -8.73 -8.98 1.38
C LEU A 44 -9.25 -7.63 0.86
N GLU A 45 -10.39 -7.17 1.38
CA GLU A 45 -10.97 -5.87 1.02
C GLU A 45 -10.10 -4.74 1.56
N GLU A 46 -9.70 -4.81 2.83
CA GLU A 46 -8.81 -3.84 3.48
C GLU A 46 -7.47 -3.71 2.72
N MET A 47 -6.83 -4.83 2.37
CA MET A 47 -5.58 -4.80 1.58
C MET A 47 -5.77 -4.15 0.21
N ARG A 48 -6.92 -4.35 -0.44
CA ARG A 48 -7.23 -3.74 -1.75
C ARG A 48 -7.49 -2.24 -1.63
N GLU A 49 -8.12 -1.80 -0.55
CA GLU A 49 -8.32 -0.39 -0.22
C GLU A 49 -6.96 0.27 -0.01
N MET A 50 -6.12 -0.27 0.88
CA MET A 50 -4.76 0.24 1.13
C MET A 50 -3.93 0.36 -0.15
N ARG A 51 -3.95 -0.67 -1.02
CA ARG A 51 -3.25 -0.63 -2.31
C ARG A 51 -3.79 0.50 -3.20
N THR A 52 -5.12 0.67 -3.23
CA THR A 52 -5.76 1.72 -4.06
C THR A 52 -5.38 3.11 -3.56
N GLU A 53 -5.35 3.31 -2.24
CA GLU A 53 -4.89 4.56 -1.62
C GLU A 53 -3.41 4.83 -1.95
N CYS A 54 -2.54 3.82 -1.87
CA CYS A 54 -1.14 3.95 -2.26
C CYS A 54 -0.98 4.40 -3.73
N PHE A 55 -1.78 3.85 -4.65
CA PHE A 55 -1.77 4.29 -6.05
C PHE A 55 -2.25 5.74 -6.21
N ALA A 56 -3.30 6.15 -5.47
CA ALA A 56 -3.78 7.52 -5.50
C ALA A 56 -2.68 8.50 -5.06
N ILE A 57 -1.96 8.20 -3.98
CA ILE A 57 -0.83 9.02 -3.50
C ILE A 57 0.26 9.12 -4.58
N VAL A 58 0.62 8.01 -5.24
CA VAL A 58 1.61 8.04 -6.33
C VAL A 58 1.14 8.92 -7.50
N GLU A 59 -0.15 8.89 -7.84
CA GLU A 59 -0.72 9.77 -8.87
C GLU A 59 -0.68 11.24 -8.45
N GLU A 60 -1.06 11.57 -7.21
CA GLU A 60 -1.06 12.92 -6.66
C GLU A 60 0.38 13.49 -6.58
N LEU A 61 1.36 12.68 -6.18
CA LEU A 61 2.80 13.01 -6.27
C LEU A 61 3.21 13.33 -7.71
N GLY A 62 2.76 12.53 -8.68
CA GLY A 62 3.03 12.76 -10.10
C GLY A 62 2.42 14.04 -10.66
N ARG A 63 1.32 14.52 -10.06
CA ARG A 63 0.64 15.77 -10.40
C ARG A 63 1.15 16.96 -9.57
N ASN A 64 2.03 16.72 -8.59
CA ASN A 64 2.51 17.69 -7.63
C ASN A 64 1.34 18.33 -6.84
N GLU A 65 0.37 17.52 -6.46
CA GLU A 65 -0.85 17.89 -5.73
C GLU A 65 -0.75 17.67 -4.22
N LEU A 66 0.38 17.17 -3.73
CA LEU A 66 0.68 17.01 -2.29
C LEU A 66 1.68 18.07 -1.82
N GLU A 67 1.40 18.65 -0.66
CA GLU A 67 2.30 19.61 -0.02
C GLU A 67 3.49 18.90 0.65
N GLU A 68 4.62 19.60 0.82
CA GLU A 68 5.83 19.00 1.40
C GLU A 68 5.60 18.46 2.81
N ASP A 69 4.81 19.17 3.64
CA ASP A 69 4.49 18.75 5.00
C ASP A 69 3.66 17.44 5.00
N GLU A 70 2.69 17.30 4.09
CA GLU A 70 1.91 16.07 3.90
C GLU A 70 2.80 14.89 3.45
N ILE A 71 3.73 15.15 2.53
CA ILE A 71 4.68 14.15 2.03
C ILE A 71 5.61 13.66 3.15
N GLU A 72 6.08 14.57 4.01
CA GLU A 72 6.90 14.21 5.16
C GLU A 72 6.12 13.38 6.18
N GLU A 73 4.87 13.73 6.47
CA GLU A 73 4.00 12.94 7.36
C GLU A 73 3.75 11.53 6.83
N LEU A 74 3.38 11.40 5.55
CA LEU A 74 3.16 10.11 4.90
C LEU A 74 4.42 9.24 4.87
N LEU A 75 5.59 9.84 4.60
CA LEU A 75 6.86 9.13 4.65
C LEU A 75 7.15 8.56 6.03
N VAL A 76 6.93 9.34 7.09
CA VAL A 76 7.16 8.90 8.47
C VAL A 76 6.22 7.74 8.82
N GLU A 77 4.94 7.85 8.48
CA GLU A 77 3.94 6.80 8.76
C GLU A 77 4.27 5.48 8.06
N LEU A 78 4.60 5.54 6.76
CA LEU A 78 4.92 4.34 5.97
C LEU A 78 6.25 3.70 6.41
N LEU A 79 7.24 4.51 6.78
CA LEU A 79 8.50 3.98 7.33
C LEU A 79 8.30 3.35 8.70
N ASP A 80 7.47 3.93 9.57
CA ASP A 80 7.15 3.32 10.88
C ASP A 80 6.47 1.96 10.69
N THR A 81 5.47 1.90 9.79
CA THR A 81 4.76 0.66 9.44
C THR A 81 5.74 -0.45 8.99
N LYS A 82 6.75 -0.10 8.18
CA LYS A 82 7.78 -1.04 7.72
C LYS A 82 8.76 -1.46 8.81
N THR A 83 9.02 -0.60 9.80
CA THR A 83 10.02 -0.86 10.84
C THR A 83 9.45 -1.68 12.01
N GLN A 84 8.13 -1.90 12.05
CA GLN A 84 7.46 -2.71 13.08
C GLN A 84 7.49 -4.24 12.82
N GLU A 85 8.29 -4.71 11.85
CA GLU A 85 8.59 -6.15 11.65
C GLU A 85 9.79 -6.68 12.46
#